data_AF-A0A432GAN8-F1
#
_entry.id   AF-A0A432GAN8-F1
#
_cell.length_a   1.000
_cell.length_b   1.000
_cell.length_c   1.000
_cell.angle_alpha   90.00
_cell.angle_beta   90.00
_cell.angle_gamma   90.00
#
_symmetry.space_group_name_H-M   'P 1'
#
loop_
_entity.id
_entity.type
_entity.pdbx_description
1 polymer ?
#
loop_
_entity_poly.entity_id
_entity_poly.type
_entity_poly.pdbx_seq_one_letter_code
_entity_poly.pdbx_strand_id
1 'polypeptide(L)'
;MSRIEEALKNNVLGTQNLVDLADKYEVERFVMISTDKAVNPTNVMGATKRLAELIIEEKNRNSTTKYMTVRFGNVLGSNGSVIPIFSDLIKEGRNLTVTHPEIT
;
A
#
# COMPACT_ATOMS: atom_id res chain seq x y z
N MET A 1 19.87 6.69 6.02
CA MET A 1 18.71 6.57 5.11
C MET A 1 17.46 6.73 5.95
N SER A 2 16.55 7.65 5.58
CA SER A 2 15.36 7.92 6.41
C SER A 2 14.23 6.92 6.11
N ARG A 3 13.35 6.64 7.09
CA ARG A 3 12.18 5.78 6.86
C ARG A 3 11.24 6.33 5.76
N ILE A 4 11.27 7.64 5.52
CA ILE A 4 10.50 8.32 4.48
C ILE A 4 11.09 8.02 3.10
N GLU A 5 12.41 8.06 2.99
CA GLU A 5 13.13 7.74 1.75
C GLU A 5 12.87 6.29 1.32
N GLU A 6 12.85 5.35 2.27
CA GLU A 6 12.52 3.95 1.99
C GLU A 6 11.07 3.78 1.52
N ALA A 7 10.13 4.52 2.10
CA ALA A 7 8.74 4.51 1.64
C ALA A 7 8.62 5.03 0.20
N LEU A 8 9.36 6.08 -0.17
CA LEU A 8 9.40 6.60 -1.53
C LEU A 8 10.02 5.59 -2.50
N LYS A 9 11.19 5.04 -2.17
CA LYS A 9 11.86 4.05 -3.02
C LYS A 9 10.98 2.84 -3.27
N ASN A 10 10.38 2.28 -2.22
CA ASN A 10 9.59 1.07 -2.35
C ASN A 10 8.24 1.33 -3.03
N ASN A 11 7.43 2.25 -2.49
CA ASN A 11 6.06 2.42 -2.96
C ASN A 11 5.97 3.19 -4.28
N VAL A 12 6.87 4.16 -4.51
CA VAL A 12 6.79 5.05 -5.68
C VAL A 12 7.75 4.60 -6.77
N LEU A 13 9.06 4.59 -6.49
CA LEU A 13 10.05 4.22 -7.51
C LEU A 13 9.94 2.74 -7.90
N GLY A 14 9.67 1.86 -6.94
CA GLY A 14 9.39 0.45 -7.21
C GLY A 14 8.18 0.26 -8.12
N THR A 15 7.10 1.02 -7.90
CA THR A 15 5.92 1.01 -8.78
C THR A 15 6.29 1.51 -10.18
N GLN A 16 6.98 2.66 -10.29
CA GLN A 16 7.41 3.22 -11.57
C GLN A 16 8.21 2.20 -12.38
N ASN A 17 9.19 1.54 -11.77
CA ASN A 17 9.99 0.52 -12.42
C ASN A 17 9.14 -0.62 -12.99
N LEU A 18 8.18 -1.13 -12.21
CA LEU A 18 7.31 -2.21 -12.66
C LEU A 18 6.35 -1.77 -13.76
N VAL A 19 5.84 -0.55 -13.68
CA VAL A 19 4.95 0.05 -14.70
C VAL A 19 5.68 0.24 -16.02
N ASP A 20 6.91 0.75 -15.99
CA ASP A 20 7.71 0.93 -17.20
C ASP A 20 8.10 -0.41 -17.83
N LEU A 21 8.40 -1.42 -17.02
CA LEU A 21 8.66 -2.77 -17.51
C LEU A 21 7.40 -3.43 -18.07
N ALA A 22 6.25 -3.30 -17.39
CA ALA A 22 4.97 -3.83 -17.85
C ALA A 22 4.60 -3.28 -19.23
N ASP A 23 4.80 -1.99 -19.45
CA ASP A 23 4.59 -1.32 -20.73
C ASP A 23 5.58 -1.79 -21.80
N LYS A 24 6.88 -1.82 -21.46
CA LYS A 24 7.94 -2.25 -22.37
C LYS A 24 7.73 -3.67 -22.90
N TYR A 25 7.20 -4.56 -22.06
CA TYR A 25 6.96 -5.95 -22.39
C TYR A 25 5.49 -6.25 -22.77
N GLU A 26 4.67 -5.20 -22.95
CA GLU A 26 3.29 -5.28 -23.41
C GLU A 26 2.44 -6.31 -22.65
N VAL A 27 2.54 -6.31 -21.31
CA VAL A 27 1.73 -7.23 -20.50
C VAL A 27 0.24 -6.93 -20.69
N GLU A 28 -0.60 -7.97 -20.66
CA GLU A 28 -2.03 -7.75 -20.87
C GLU A 28 -2.66 -6.94 -19.70
N ARG A 29 -2.30 -7.38 -18.49
CA ARG A 29 -2.83 -7.12 -17.13
C ARG A 29 -1.84 -6.52 -16.14
N PHE A 30 -1.99 -5.29 -15.65
CA PHE A 30 -1.28 -4.83 -14.43
C PHE A 30 -2.26 -4.39 -13.34
N VAL A 31 -2.13 -4.97 -12.15
CA VAL A 31 -2.97 -4.62 -10.98
C VAL A 31 -2.08 -4.12 -9.84
N MET A 32 -2.21 -2.84 -9.50
CA MET A 32 -1.57 -2.23 -8.35
C MET A 32 -2.42 -2.37 -7.10
N ILE A 33 -1.81 -2.84 -6.00
CA ILE A 33 -2.44 -2.86 -4.68
C ILE A 33 -2.16 -1.54 -3.95
N SER A 34 -3.24 -0.82 -3.64
CA SER A 34 -3.26 0.40 -2.84
C SER A 34 -4.04 0.19 -1.53
N THR A 35 -4.24 1.28 -0.79
CA THR A 35 -4.87 1.31 0.53
C THR A 35 -5.92 2.41 0.58
N ASP A 36 -6.95 2.22 1.40
CA ASP A 36 -7.90 3.25 1.83
C ASP A 36 -7.22 4.57 2.27
N LYS A 37 -6.03 4.49 2.88
CA LYS A 37 -5.22 5.64 3.32
C LYS A 37 -4.71 6.52 2.17
N ALA A 38 -4.82 6.08 0.92
CA ALA A 38 -4.43 6.86 -0.26
C ALA A 38 -5.49 7.91 -0.66
N VAL A 39 -6.73 7.80 -0.16
CA VAL A 39 -7.84 8.69 -0.57
C VAL A 39 -7.60 10.14 -0.14
N ASN A 40 -7.37 10.37 1.15
CA ASN A 40 -7.03 11.67 1.74
C ASN A 40 -5.85 11.47 2.69
N PRO A 41 -4.62 11.41 2.15
CA PRO A 41 -3.48 10.93 2.90
C PRO A 41 -3.06 11.90 4.01
N THR A 42 -3.10 11.43 5.26
CA THR A 42 -2.62 12.15 6.46
C THR A 42 -1.27 11.64 6.96
N ASN A 43 -0.70 10.65 6.27
CA ASN A 43 0.58 10.03 6.63
C ASN A 43 1.40 9.66 5.37
N VAL A 44 2.68 9.37 5.57
CA VAL A 44 3.65 9.07 4.50
C VAL A 44 3.26 7.82 3.70
N MET A 45 2.72 6.78 4.34
CA MET A 45 2.26 5.57 3.63
C MET A 45 1.14 5.90 2.65
N GLY A 46 0.11 6.61 3.12
CA GLY A 46 -1.00 7.07 2.28
C GLY A 46 -0.53 7.97 1.14
N ALA A 47 0.35 8.94 1.43
CA ALA A 47 0.85 9.88 0.44
C ALA A 47 1.65 9.19 -0.68
N THR A 48 2.54 8.26 -0.30
CA THR A 48 3.34 7.50 -1.28
C THR A 48 2.48 6.56 -2.11
N LYS A 49 1.46 5.92 -1.52
CA LYS A 49 0.50 5.11 -2.29
C LYS A 49 -0.35 5.96 -3.21
N ARG A 50 -0.79 7.15 -2.81
CA ARG A 50 -1.51 8.08 -3.68
C ARG A 50 -0.66 8.49 -4.89
N LEU A 51 0.64 8.75 -4.69
CA LEU A 51 1.54 9.05 -5.80
C LEU A 51 1.70 7.85 -6.75
N ALA A 52 1.81 6.63 -6.22
CA ALA A 52 1.83 5.41 -7.03
C ALA A 52 0.55 5.22 -7.85
N GLU A 53 -0.63 5.55 -7.31
CA GLU A 53 -1.89 5.54 -8.06
C GLU A 53 -1.87 6.51 -9.23
N LEU A 54 -1.33 7.72 -9.06
CA LEU A 54 -1.25 8.71 -10.12
C LEU A 54 -0.33 8.24 -11.27
N ILE A 55 0.77 7.55 -10.94
CA ILE A 55 1.64 6.92 -11.95
C ILE A 55 0.85 5.90 -12.77
N ILE A 56 0.07 5.05 -12.10
CA ILE A 56 -0.79 4.05 -12.75
C ILE A 56 -1.86 4.72 -13.63
N GLU A 57 -2.56 5.72 -13.10
CA GLU A 57 -3.61 6.47 -13.80
C GLU A 57 -3.07 7.13 -15.07
N GLU A 58 -1.87 7.72 -15.00
CA GLU A 58 -1.23 8.36 -16.16
C GLU A 58 -0.79 7.32 -17.19
N LYS A 59 -0.17 6.21 -16.76
CA LYS A 59 0.28 5.18 -17.70
C LYS A 59 -0.89 4.53 -18.44
N ASN A 60 -1.99 4.28 -17.75
CA ASN A 60 -3.19 3.67 -18.34
C ASN A 60 -3.81 4.48 -19.48
N ARG A 61 -3.60 5.81 -19.51
CA ARG A 61 -4.09 6.67 -20.59
C ARG A 61 -3.30 6.52 -21.90
N ASN A 62 -2.05 6.09 -21.80
CA ASN A 62 -1.07 6.19 -22.88
C ASN A 62 -0.46 4.82 -23.28
N SER A 63 -0.95 3.71 -22.72
CA SER A 63 -0.41 2.36 -22.92
C SER A 63 -1.46 1.39 -23.47
N THR A 64 -1.00 0.36 -24.19
CA THR A 64 -1.82 -0.79 -24.57
C THR A 64 -2.02 -1.78 -23.43
N THR A 65 -1.11 -1.79 -22.46
CA THR A 65 -1.25 -2.54 -21.20
C THR A 65 -2.41 -1.96 -20.39
N LYS A 66 -3.29 -2.82 -19.87
CA LYS A 66 -4.39 -2.37 -19.00
C LYS A 66 -3.91 -2.29 -17.57
N TYR A 67 -3.84 -1.07 -17.02
CA TYR A 67 -3.50 -0.86 -15.63
C TYR A 67 -4.74 -0.60 -14.78
N MET A 68 -4.75 -1.19 -13.60
CA MET A 68 -5.83 -1.06 -12.62
C MET A 68 -5.24 -0.87 -11.23
N THR A 69 -5.92 -0.09 -10.40
CA THR A 69 -5.60 0.05 -8.98
C THR A 69 -6.77 -0.48 -8.17
N VAL A 70 -6.47 -1.34 -7.19
CA VAL A 70 -7.42 -1.77 -6.16
C VAL A 70 -7.01 -1.19 -4.82
N ARG A 71 -7.98 -0.70 -4.03
CA ARG A 71 -7.72 -0.19 -2.67
C ARG A 71 -8.29 -1.16 -1.65
N PHE A 72 -7.47 -1.57 -0.70
CA PHE A 72 -7.91 -2.37 0.45
C PHE A 72 -7.90 -1.55 1.73
N GLY A 73 -8.85 -1.86 2.61
CA GLY A 73 -8.77 -1.48 4.02
C GLY A 73 -7.78 -2.37 4.78
N ASN A 74 -7.86 -2.35 6.10
CA ASN A 74 -7.11 -3.30 6.92
C ASN A 74 -7.57 -4.74 6.61
N VAL A 75 -6.63 -5.62 6.28
CA VAL A 75 -6.92 -7.03 6.02
C VAL A 75 -6.81 -7.81 7.33
N LEU A 76 -7.89 -8.49 7.73
CA LEU A 76 -7.94 -9.27 8.96
C LEU A 76 -6.87 -10.36 8.96
N GLY A 77 -6.14 -10.50 10.08
CA GLY A 77 -5.11 -11.52 10.24
C GLY A 77 -3.84 -11.31 9.39
N SER A 78 -3.70 -10.16 8.72
CA SER A 78 -2.49 -9.84 7.96
C SER A 78 -1.27 -9.68 8.88
N ASN A 79 -0.08 -9.97 8.37
CA ASN A 79 1.16 -9.90 9.14
C ASN A 79 1.36 -8.51 9.74
N GLY A 80 1.65 -8.46 11.05
CA GLY A 80 1.84 -7.22 11.78
C GLY A 80 0.57 -6.39 12.01
N SER A 81 -0.61 -6.93 11.70
CA SER A 81 -1.89 -6.31 12.07
C SER A 81 -2.24 -6.54 13.55
N VAL A 82 -3.27 -5.84 14.02
CA VAL A 82 -3.66 -5.84 15.43
C VAL A 82 -4.07 -7.23 15.94
N ILE A 83 -4.73 -8.05 15.11
CA ILE A 83 -5.24 -9.36 15.54
C ILE A 83 -4.09 -10.31 15.93
N PRO A 84 -3.07 -10.55 15.07
CA PRO A 84 -1.89 -11.31 15.46
C PRO A 84 -1.19 -10.74 16.69
N ILE A 85 -0.96 -9.41 16.73
CA ILE A 85 -0.28 -8.76 17.85
C ILE A 85 -1.03 -9.01 19.17
N PHE A 86 -2.35 -8.83 19.18
CA PHE A 86 -3.16 -9.06 20.37
C PHE A 86 -3.19 -10.55 20.73
N SER A 87 -3.28 -11.45 19.75
CA SER A 87 -3.19 -12.88 20.00
C SER A 87 -1.88 -13.26 20.67
N ASP A 88 -0.75 -12.67 20.27
CA ASP A 88 0.56 -12.97 20.84
C ASP A 88 0.69 -12.38 22.25
N LEU A 89 0.23 -11.15 22.47
CA LEU A 89 0.18 -10.54 23.81
C LEU A 89 -0.66 -11.37 24.79
N ILE A 90 -1.83 -11.86 24.37
CA ILE A 90 -2.69 -12.71 25.21
C ILE A 90 -1.99 -14.03 25.56
N LYS A 91 -1.35 -14.68 24.59
CA LYS A 91 -0.59 -15.93 24.82
C LYS A 91 0.58 -15.71 25.77
N GLU A 92 1.24 -14.55 25.70
CA GLU A 92 2.33 -14.16 26.59
C GLU A 92 1.84 -13.69 27.98
N GLY A 93 0.53 -13.61 28.22
CA GLY A 93 -0.03 -13.08 29.47
C GLY A 93 0.22 -11.58 29.68
N ARG A 94 0.45 -10.83 28.59
CA ARG A 94 0.76 -9.39 28.61
C ARG A 94 -0.49 -8.54 28.39
N ASN A 95 -0.46 -7.32 28.91
CA ASN A 95 -1.52 -6.34 28.71
C ASN A 95 -1.66 -5.94 27.24
N LEU A 96 -2.89 -5.74 26.79
CA LEU A 96 -3.19 -5.22 25.46
C LEU A 96 -2.85 -3.75 25.35
N THR A 97 -2.19 -3.37 24.24
CA THR A 97 -1.88 -1.97 23.94
C THR A 97 -2.97 -1.38 23.05
N VAL A 98 -3.95 -0.72 23.64
CA VAL A 98 -5.02 -0.02 22.92
C VAL A 98 -4.60 1.43 22.67
N THR A 99 -4.60 1.86 21.41
CA THR A 99 -4.24 3.24 21.03
C THR A 99 -5.37 4.22 21.33
N HIS A 100 -6.56 3.97 20.79
CA HIS A 100 -7.77 4.73 21.08
C HIS A 100 -8.98 3.79 20.95
N PRO A 101 -9.84 3.69 21.99
CA PRO A 101 -10.91 2.69 22.05
C PRO A 101 -12.07 2.91 21.05
N GLU A 102 -12.14 4.06 20.38
CA GLU A 102 -13.24 4.45 19.51
C GLU A 102 -12.84 4.49 18.02
N ILE A 103 -11.65 3.98 17.66
CA ILE A 103 -11.29 3.82 16.26
C ILE A 103 -12.24 2.82 15.60
N THR A 104 -12.89 3.26 14.52
CA THR A 104 -13.74 2.45 13.64
C THR A 104 -13.04 2.11 12.33
#